data_AF-A0A8T2XJD6-F1
#
_entry.id   AF-A0A8T2XJD6-F1
#
_cell.length_a   1.000
_cell.length_b   1.000
_cell.length_c   1.000
_cell.angle_alpha   90.00
_cell.angle_beta   90.00
_cell.angle_gamma   90.00
#
_symmetry.space_group_name_H-M   'P 1'
#
loop_
_entity.id
_entity.type
_entity.pdbx_description
1 polymer ?
#
loop_
_entity_poly.entity_id
_entity_poly.type
_entity_poly.pdbx_seq_one_letter_code
_entity_poly.pdbx_strand_id
1 'polypeptide(L)'
;MGTVKLGENVEIKEVVIQKACSMAMNAHKSPGKQYLSKKIKTSSSEVVFSFPGSWSVNDWFTGISFGETKVDPQLFPSLKYVGLDVTATVNEVFLNRFKAVLANPQFQIEVEKAATDRRQIVFTGHSSGGAIAILATIWFLEEQIRKSSIWIAPLCLTFGSPLVGDRIINLALRRENWSHYFVNFVMRCDIVPQISLSPLSSINQKLQQVLDYFNQKAQQPPNEAPAFYETVVKNASSVANYAACKIMGSTNPLLETISSLIELSPYRPLGTYVFCTGNGKLVVSSNPDAVLQVLYYASQLSTEEAREKVKVAQTSLRDHLNYGNDLQEYLKMSIVTCLYQHHPEALPLSSNVANVERGRVGVALNDLGLSERARLCIHAAEALEKQKLRNQASIEEKQKDIEKCLDKLEVYKKKCELKVGYYDAFKSSEQKEDFHANVERLELAGIWDEIIEMLKRNELPDEFEGRQTWIDLGTRYRRIVEPLDIANYYRHLKNEDTGPYMGKGRPRRYKCTQRWREHAERLPHEVPGSCFWAEAEELCIKTSCQGIKESISHLITKVKKWIKDGELGADVLLENSTFSKLLKQHFLTNFSQDLDLRKELHVQGLADA
;
A
#
# COMPACT_ATOMS: atom_id res chain seq x y z
N MET A 1 6.56 24.92 -25.44
CA MET A 1 5.70 23.73 -25.27
C MET A 1 5.09 23.82 -23.89
N GLY A 2 3.78 23.68 -23.76
CA GLY A 2 3.11 23.77 -22.46
C GLY A 2 3.40 22.56 -21.56
N THR A 3 3.39 22.79 -20.26
CA THR A 3 3.32 21.75 -19.23
C THR A 3 1.94 21.82 -18.58
N VAL A 4 1.40 20.65 -18.22
CA VAL A 4 0.16 20.54 -17.45
C VAL A 4 0.55 20.26 -16.01
N LYS A 5 0.25 21.20 -15.12
CA LYS A 5 0.41 21.03 -13.67
C LYS A 5 -0.83 20.34 -13.11
N LEU A 6 -0.68 19.09 -12.67
CA LEU A 6 -1.71 18.26 -12.07
C LEU A 6 -1.54 18.24 -10.55
N GLY A 7 -1.56 19.43 -9.96
CA GLY A 7 -1.23 19.66 -8.55
C GLY A 7 0.23 20.06 -8.30
N GLU A 8 0.65 20.07 -7.04
CA GLU A 8 1.97 20.57 -6.60
C GLU A 8 3.15 19.73 -7.08
N ASN A 9 2.99 18.40 -7.18
CA ASN A 9 4.11 17.47 -7.37
C ASN A 9 4.11 16.79 -8.76
N VAL A 10 3.11 17.05 -9.61
CA VAL A 10 2.97 16.38 -10.91
C VAL A 10 2.91 17.42 -12.01
N GLU A 11 4.04 17.67 -12.65
CA GLU A 11 4.13 18.50 -13.85
C GLU A 11 4.54 17.63 -15.04
N ILE A 12 3.66 17.53 -16.04
CA ILE A 12 3.87 16.65 -17.19
C ILE A 12 3.82 17.50 -18.45
N LYS A 13 4.78 17.29 -19.35
CA LYS A 13 4.77 17.96 -20.66
C LYS A 13 3.54 17.52 -21.45
N GLU A 14 2.78 18.47 -21.98
CA GLU A 14 1.56 18.21 -22.76
C GLU A 14 1.83 17.23 -23.93
N VAL A 15 2.98 17.39 -24.59
CA VAL A 15 3.42 16.51 -25.68
C VAL A 15 3.59 15.05 -25.25
N VAL A 16 3.97 14.78 -24.00
CA VAL A 16 4.12 13.42 -23.47
C VAL A 16 2.73 12.80 -23.28
N ILE A 17 1.78 13.56 -22.71
CA ILE A 17 0.40 13.11 -22.53
C ILE A 17 -0.24 12.80 -23.89
N GLN A 18 -0.17 13.73 -24.83
CA GLN A 18 -0.71 13.56 -26.18
C GLN A 18 -0.09 12.36 -26.90
N LYS A 19 1.23 12.17 -26.75
CA LYS A 19 1.92 11.06 -27.39
C LYS A 19 1.56 9.71 -26.76
N ALA A 20 1.49 9.64 -25.44
CA ALA A 20 1.07 8.46 -24.71
C ALA A 20 -0.37 8.08 -25.08
N CYS A 21 -1.30 9.04 -25.08
CA CYS A 21 -2.69 8.83 -25.51
C CYS A 21 -2.76 8.30 -26.95
N SER A 22 -2.08 8.96 -27.88
CA SER A 22 -2.02 8.54 -29.28
C SER A 22 -1.47 7.11 -29.43
N MET A 23 -0.45 6.73 -28.65
CA MET A 23 0.09 5.38 -28.69
C MET A 23 -0.86 4.36 -28.07
N ALA A 24 -1.48 4.68 -26.93
CA ALA A 24 -2.48 3.85 -26.27
C ALA A 24 -3.66 3.53 -27.19
N MET A 25 -4.16 4.52 -27.93
CA MET A 25 -5.26 4.32 -28.90
C MET A 25 -4.80 3.53 -30.13
N ASN A 26 -3.55 3.67 -30.57
CA ASN A 26 -3.01 2.95 -31.72
C ASN A 26 -2.58 1.51 -31.40
N ALA A 27 -2.33 1.18 -30.14
CA ALA A 27 -1.95 -0.18 -29.71
C ALA A 27 -2.99 -1.22 -30.13
N HIS A 28 -4.28 -0.88 -30.10
CA HIS A 28 -5.38 -1.75 -30.54
C HIS A 28 -5.32 -2.12 -32.03
N LYS A 29 -4.61 -1.34 -32.86
CA LYS A 29 -4.48 -1.59 -34.32
C LYS A 29 -3.37 -2.58 -34.66
N SER A 30 -2.65 -3.10 -33.67
CA SER A 30 -1.54 -4.03 -33.86
C SER A 30 -1.88 -5.39 -33.24
N PRO A 31 -2.88 -6.11 -33.76
CA PRO A 31 -3.28 -7.41 -33.21
C PRO A 31 -2.07 -8.36 -33.21
N GLY A 32 -1.88 -9.09 -32.11
CA GLY A 32 -0.77 -10.02 -31.91
C GLY A 32 0.50 -9.44 -31.29
N LYS A 33 0.64 -8.11 -31.18
CA LYS A 33 1.74 -7.51 -30.39
C LYS A 33 1.31 -7.34 -28.94
N GLN A 34 2.15 -7.79 -28.01
CA GLN A 34 1.91 -7.65 -26.56
C GLN A 34 2.11 -6.21 -26.06
N TYR A 35 2.96 -5.43 -26.73
CA TYR A 35 3.19 -4.01 -26.45
C TYR A 35 3.74 -3.29 -27.69
N LEU A 36 3.72 -1.97 -27.67
CA LEU A 36 4.40 -1.09 -28.62
C LEU A 36 5.38 -0.18 -27.87
N SER A 37 6.59 0.00 -28.38
CA SER A 37 7.55 0.96 -27.84
C SER A 37 7.88 2.05 -28.86
N LYS A 38 8.07 3.30 -28.39
CA LYS A 38 8.53 4.40 -29.24
C LYS A 38 9.24 5.48 -28.43
N LYS A 39 10.35 5.98 -28.97
CA LYS A 39 11.02 7.18 -28.47
C LYS A 39 10.25 8.43 -28.91
N ILE A 40 9.98 9.35 -27.99
CA ILE A 40 9.57 10.70 -28.36
C ILE A 40 10.82 11.38 -28.99
N LYS A 41 10.65 12.31 -29.96
CA LYS A 41 11.68 12.87 -30.87
C LYS A 41 13.09 13.05 -30.25
N THR A 42 14.13 13.12 -31.09
CA THR A 42 15.58 13.18 -30.73
C THR A 42 16.02 14.16 -29.63
N SER A 43 15.25 15.21 -29.32
CA SER A 43 15.55 16.19 -28.26
C SER A 43 14.88 15.89 -26.91
N SER A 44 14.06 14.84 -26.82
CA SER A 44 13.32 14.49 -25.60
C SER A 44 13.78 13.13 -25.06
N SER A 45 13.89 13.04 -23.74
CA SER A 45 14.50 11.90 -23.04
C SER A 45 13.51 10.77 -22.75
N GLU A 46 12.29 10.81 -23.29
CA GLU A 46 11.21 9.89 -22.93
C GLU A 46 11.08 8.68 -23.90
N VAL A 47 10.87 7.49 -23.34
CA VAL A 47 10.52 6.27 -24.08
C VAL A 47 9.15 5.79 -23.61
N VAL A 48 8.22 5.65 -24.55
CA VAL A 48 6.85 5.23 -24.25
C VAL A 48 6.67 3.76 -24.57
N PHE A 49 6.19 2.98 -23.60
CA PHE A 49 5.73 1.61 -23.74
C PHE A 49 4.22 1.58 -23.59
N SER A 50 3.53 1.14 -24.64
CA SER A 50 2.07 1.14 -24.73
C SER A 50 1.53 -0.27 -24.82
N PHE A 51 0.55 -0.61 -23.98
CA PHE A 51 -0.07 -1.93 -23.96
C PHE A 51 -1.46 -1.90 -24.61
N PRO A 52 -1.80 -2.86 -25.48
CA PRO A 52 -3.12 -2.93 -26.09
C PRO A 52 -4.18 -3.38 -25.07
N GLY A 53 -5.40 -2.88 -25.25
CA GLY A 53 -6.57 -3.40 -24.54
C GLY A 53 -6.99 -4.75 -25.12
N SER A 54 -7.88 -5.43 -24.42
CA SER A 54 -8.59 -6.60 -24.94
C SER A 54 -10.10 -6.36 -24.98
N TRP A 55 -10.73 -6.97 -25.98
CA TRP A 55 -12.17 -6.91 -26.24
C TRP A 55 -12.85 -8.28 -26.00
N SER A 56 -12.22 -9.16 -25.24
CA SER A 56 -12.82 -10.42 -24.77
C SER A 56 -13.08 -10.36 -23.27
N VAL A 57 -14.26 -10.78 -22.81
CA VAL A 57 -14.56 -10.86 -21.36
C VAL A 57 -13.55 -11.71 -20.59
N ASN A 58 -13.01 -12.76 -21.23
CA ASN A 58 -12.01 -13.65 -20.63
C ASN A 58 -10.67 -12.95 -20.35
N ASP A 59 -10.43 -11.79 -20.96
CA ASP A 59 -9.25 -10.95 -20.73
C ASP A 59 -9.51 -9.80 -19.73
N TRP A 60 -10.65 -9.84 -19.04
CA TRP A 60 -11.08 -8.89 -18.00
C TRP A 60 -11.41 -9.54 -16.67
N PHE A 61 -12.03 -10.72 -16.69
CA PHE A 61 -12.48 -11.40 -15.48
C PHE A 61 -12.21 -12.91 -15.54
N THR A 62 -12.09 -13.49 -14.35
CA THR A 62 -12.08 -14.94 -14.11
C THR A 62 -13.02 -15.24 -12.94
N GLY A 63 -13.48 -16.49 -12.82
CA GLY A 63 -14.39 -16.90 -11.76
C GLY A 63 -15.79 -16.31 -11.87
N ILE A 64 -16.51 -16.22 -10.74
CA ILE A 64 -17.92 -15.79 -10.67
C ILE A 64 -18.13 -14.45 -9.93
N SER A 65 -17.17 -14.02 -9.11
CA SER A 65 -17.20 -12.78 -8.32
C SER A 65 -16.51 -11.62 -9.06
N PHE A 66 -15.43 -11.06 -8.51
CA PHE A 66 -14.70 -9.91 -9.05
C PHE A 66 -13.37 -10.29 -9.71
N GLY A 67 -12.98 -11.57 -9.70
CA GLY A 67 -11.78 -12.08 -10.38
C GLY A 67 -10.46 -11.60 -9.75
N GLU A 68 -10.48 -11.32 -8.46
CA GLU A 68 -9.33 -10.88 -7.68
C GLU A 68 -8.43 -12.05 -7.26
N THR A 69 -7.13 -11.80 -7.22
CA THR A 69 -6.12 -12.74 -6.72
C THR A 69 -5.07 -11.99 -5.91
N LYS A 70 -4.37 -12.69 -5.02
CA LYS A 70 -3.24 -12.09 -4.29
C LYS A 70 -2.10 -11.82 -5.26
N VAL A 71 -1.43 -10.68 -5.09
CA VAL A 71 -0.22 -10.39 -5.87
C VAL A 71 0.87 -11.41 -5.57
N ASP A 72 1.72 -11.64 -6.56
CA ASP A 72 2.90 -12.49 -6.44
C ASP A 72 3.98 -11.76 -5.62
N PRO A 73 4.32 -12.21 -4.40
CA PRO A 73 5.26 -11.50 -3.53
C PRO A 73 6.69 -11.48 -4.07
N GLN A 74 7.05 -12.38 -5.00
CA GLN A 74 8.36 -12.36 -5.64
C GLN A 74 8.46 -11.23 -6.67
N LEU A 75 7.34 -10.95 -7.36
CA LEU A 75 7.27 -9.91 -8.37
C LEU A 75 6.98 -8.53 -7.75
N PHE A 76 6.19 -8.49 -6.68
CA PHE A 76 5.69 -7.28 -6.03
C PHE A 76 5.83 -7.31 -4.50
N PRO A 77 7.06 -7.42 -3.96
CA PRO A 77 7.30 -7.56 -2.52
C PRO A 77 6.77 -6.39 -1.68
N SER A 78 6.62 -5.20 -2.27
CA SER A 78 6.15 -4.00 -1.58
C SER A 78 4.63 -3.87 -1.57
N LEU A 79 3.89 -4.64 -2.36
CA LEU A 79 2.42 -4.62 -2.40
C LEU A 79 1.78 -5.41 -1.24
N LYS A 80 2.00 -4.93 -0.02
CA LYS A 80 1.45 -5.49 1.23
C LYS A 80 1.24 -4.41 2.30
N TYR A 81 0.35 -4.68 3.25
CA TYR A 81 0.31 -4.02 4.55
C TYR A 81 1.39 -4.65 5.42
N VAL A 82 2.46 -3.91 5.74
CA VAL A 82 3.70 -4.51 6.26
C VAL A 82 3.51 -5.06 7.67
N GLY A 83 3.00 -4.26 8.61
CA GLY A 83 2.84 -4.66 10.00
C GLY A 83 1.79 -5.75 10.17
N LEU A 84 0.65 -5.59 9.48
CA LEU A 84 -0.46 -6.55 9.54
C LEU A 84 -0.24 -7.82 8.69
N ASP A 85 0.74 -7.80 7.79
CA ASP A 85 1.11 -8.92 6.91
C ASP A 85 -0.06 -9.39 6.03
N VAL A 86 -0.64 -8.42 5.35
CA VAL A 86 -1.74 -8.62 4.41
C VAL A 86 -1.24 -8.25 3.02
N THR A 87 -1.13 -9.25 2.14
CA THR A 87 -0.77 -9.06 0.72
C THR A 87 -1.92 -8.40 -0.03
N ALA A 88 -1.60 -7.45 -0.92
CA ALA A 88 -2.60 -6.81 -1.78
C ALA A 88 -3.26 -7.81 -2.74
N THR A 89 -4.48 -7.51 -3.16
CA THR A 89 -5.14 -8.21 -4.26
C THR A 89 -5.24 -7.35 -5.51
N VAL A 90 -5.16 -8.00 -6.67
CA VAL A 90 -5.31 -7.40 -8.00
C VAL A 90 -6.19 -8.27 -8.87
N ASN A 91 -6.68 -7.74 -9.98
CA ASN A 91 -7.37 -8.54 -10.97
C ASN A 91 -6.43 -9.60 -11.56
N GLU A 92 -6.82 -10.87 -11.44
CA GLU A 92 -6.00 -12.02 -11.85
C GLU A 92 -5.69 -12.00 -13.34
N VAL A 93 -6.67 -11.64 -14.16
CA VAL A 93 -6.52 -11.66 -15.61
C VAL A 93 -5.55 -10.57 -16.07
N PHE A 94 -5.62 -9.37 -15.49
CA PHE A 94 -4.66 -8.31 -15.77
C PHE A 94 -3.25 -8.68 -15.29
N LEU A 95 -3.14 -9.33 -14.13
CA LEU A 95 -1.86 -9.86 -13.65
C LEU A 95 -1.26 -10.89 -14.60
N ASN A 96 -2.06 -11.85 -15.07
CA ASN A 96 -1.60 -12.89 -15.99
C ASN A 96 -1.22 -12.32 -17.36
N ARG A 97 -1.99 -11.36 -17.87
CA ARG A 97 -1.63 -10.62 -19.09
C ARG A 97 -0.32 -9.85 -18.94
N PHE A 98 -0.09 -9.22 -17.79
CA PHE A 98 1.19 -8.57 -17.50
C PHE A 98 2.33 -9.59 -17.41
N LYS A 99 2.14 -10.73 -16.72
CA LYS A 99 3.14 -11.81 -16.68
C LYS A 99 3.49 -12.32 -18.09
N ALA A 100 2.52 -12.42 -19.00
CA ALA A 100 2.77 -12.79 -20.39
C ALA A 100 3.60 -11.73 -21.16
N VAL A 101 3.38 -10.44 -20.89
CA VAL A 101 4.24 -9.35 -21.41
C VAL A 101 5.65 -9.46 -20.82
N LEU A 102 5.77 -9.69 -19.52
CA LEU A 102 7.06 -9.80 -18.84
C LEU A 102 7.85 -11.01 -19.32
N ALA A 103 7.19 -12.12 -19.66
CA ALA A 103 7.82 -13.31 -20.24
C ALA A 103 8.45 -13.05 -21.63
N ASN A 104 8.19 -11.90 -22.26
CA ASN A 104 8.83 -11.49 -23.50
C ASN A 104 10.21 -10.87 -23.23
N PRO A 105 11.33 -11.52 -23.61
CA PRO A 105 12.68 -11.01 -23.32
C PRO A 105 12.94 -9.65 -23.97
N GLN A 106 12.34 -9.39 -25.14
CA GLN A 106 12.52 -8.12 -25.84
C GLN A 106 11.97 -6.95 -25.03
N PHE A 107 10.85 -7.14 -24.31
CA PHE A 107 10.28 -6.11 -23.45
C PHE A 107 11.26 -5.72 -22.33
N GLN A 108 11.81 -6.72 -21.62
CA GLN A 108 12.76 -6.50 -20.54
C GLN A 108 14.02 -5.77 -21.06
N ILE A 109 14.59 -6.26 -22.16
CA ILE A 109 15.78 -5.66 -22.78
C ILE A 109 15.54 -4.20 -23.16
N GLU A 110 14.39 -3.87 -23.76
CA GLU A 110 14.09 -2.50 -24.16
C GLU A 110 13.88 -1.56 -22.97
N VAL A 111 13.20 -2.03 -21.91
CA VAL A 111 13.00 -1.26 -20.67
C VAL A 111 14.33 -1.03 -19.96
N GLU A 112 15.16 -2.07 -19.83
CA GLU A 112 16.48 -1.98 -19.20
C GLU A 112 17.42 -1.05 -19.97
N LYS A 113 17.40 -1.14 -21.30
CA LYS A 113 18.16 -0.23 -22.16
C LYS A 113 17.70 1.22 -21.97
N ALA A 114 16.40 1.48 -21.91
CA ALA A 114 15.87 2.82 -21.67
C ALA A 114 16.28 3.36 -20.28
N ALA A 115 16.24 2.51 -19.25
CA ALA A 115 16.69 2.88 -17.90
C ALA A 115 18.19 3.20 -17.87
N THR A 116 19.02 2.36 -18.50
CA THR A 116 20.48 2.53 -18.58
C THR A 116 20.87 3.79 -19.36
N ASP A 117 20.14 4.08 -20.45
CA ASP A 117 20.27 5.32 -21.23
C ASP A 117 19.82 6.58 -20.45
N ARG A 118 19.39 6.44 -19.18
CA ARG A 118 18.80 7.50 -18.36
C ARG A 118 17.67 8.23 -19.07
N ARG A 119 16.77 7.45 -19.67
CA ARG A 119 15.56 7.96 -20.29
C ARG A 119 14.40 7.86 -19.30
N GLN A 120 13.49 8.82 -19.36
CA GLN A 120 12.24 8.72 -18.61
C GLN A 120 11.36 7.67 -19.29
N ILE A 121 11.00 6.63 -18.55
CA ILE A 121 10.14 5.56 -19.05
C ILE A 121 8.68 5.93 -18.80
N VAL A 122 7.87 5.89 -19.85
CA VAL A 122 6.43 6.16 -19.77
C VAL A 122 5.68 4.87 -20.11
N PHE A 123 5.01 4.27 -19.13
CA PHE A 123 4.10 3.16 -19.36
C PHE A 123 2.69 3.72 -19.61
N THR A 124 2.02 3.21 -20.63
CA THR A 124 0.70 3.72 -21.01
C THR A 124 -0.21 2.64 -21.58
N GLY A 125 -1.52 2.90 -21.53
CA GLY A 125 -2.52 2.02 -22.10
C GLY A 125 -3.91 2.62 -22.02
N HIS A 126 -4.75 2.18 -22.95
CA HIS A 126 -6.16 2.53 -23.02
C HIS A 126 -7.01 1.33 -22.58
N SER A 127 -8.11 1.57 -21.87
CA SER A 127 -8.98 0.49 -21.39
C SER A 127 -8.20 -0.52 -20.54
N SER A 128 -8.42 -1.83 -20.70
CA SER A 128 -7.65 -2.86 -19.98
C SER A 128 -6.14 -2.85 -20.25
N GLY A 129 -5.65 -2.18 -21.31
CA GLY A 129 -4.22 -1.95 -21.50
C GLY A 129 -3.62 -1.00 -20.44
N GLY A 130 -4.44 -0.09 -19.89
CA GLY A 130 -4.05 0.78 -18.78
C GLY A 130 -3.77 -0.01 -17.50
N ALA A 131 -4.52 -1.09 -17.25
CA ALA A 131 -4.26 -1.97 -16.12
C ALA A 131 -2.89 -2.66 -16.22
N ILE A 132 -2.49 -3.07 -17.43
CA ILE A 132 -1.17 -3.63 -17.68
C ILE A 132 -0.08 -2.57 -17.49
N ALA A 133 -0.32 -1.32 -17.91
CA ALA A 133 0.60 -0.21 -17.69
C ALA A 133 0.85 0.06 -16.20
N ILE A 134 -0.20 -0.01 -15.37
CA ILE A 134 -0.10 0.15 -13.92
C ILE A 134 0.80 -0.95 -13.34
N LEU A 135 0.52 -2.22 -13.64
CA LEU A 135 1.31 -3.35 -13.14
C LEU A 135 2.77 -3.32 -13.63
N ALA A 136 2.99 -2.94 -14.90
CA ALA A 136 4.32 -2.77 -15.48
C ALA A 136 5.12 -1.65 -14.78
N THR A 137 4.44 -0.57 -14.39
CA THR A 137 5.08 0.53 -13.65
C THR A 137 5.49 0.08 -12.26
N ILE A 138 4.63 -0.64 -11.54
CA ILE A 138 4.96 -1.16 -10.20
C ILE A 138 6.13 -2.14 -10.30
N TRP A 139 6.09 -3.07 -11.27
CA TRP A 139 7.20 -4.00 -11.50
C TRP A 139 8.51 -3.26 -11.78
N PHE A 140 8.48 -2.23 -12.62
CA PHE A 140 9.65 -1.44 -12.92
C PHE A 140 10.23 -0.78 -11.66
N LEU A 141 9.38 -0.19 -10.80
CA LEU A 141 9.79 0.43 -9.55
C LEU A 141 10.43 -0.58 -8.58
N GLU A 142 9.85 -1.78 -8.43
CA GLU A 142 10.43 -2.87 -7.63
C GLU A 142 11.79 -3.31 -8.18
N GLU A 143 11.91 -3.44 -9.51
CA GLU A 143 13.16 -3.83 -10.18
C GLU A 143 14.25 -2.78 -9.96
N GLN A 144 13.90 -1.49 -10.04
CA GLN A 144 14.86 -0.42 -9.83
C GLN A 144 15.35 -0.34 -8.38
N ILE A 145 14.47 -0.56 -7.40
CA ILE A 145 14.88 -0.68 -5.99
C ILE A 145 15.84 -1.86 -5.82
N ARG A 146 15.51 -3.03 -6.38
CA ARG A 146 16.34 -4.24 -6.25
C ARG A 146 17.74 -4.04 -6.82
N LYS A 147 17.86 -3.34 -7.96
CA LYS A 147 19.14 -3.07 -8.62
C LYS A 147 19.95 -1.94 -7.96
N SER A 148 19.36 -1.15 -7.07
CA SER A 148 20.00 0.04 -6.46
C SER A 148 20.61 0.99 -7.51
N SER A 149 20.00 1.07 -8.68
CA SER A 149 20.47 1.89 -9.80
C SER A 149 20.03 3.35 -9.65
N ILE A 150 20.73 4.27 -10.30
CA ILE A 150 20.21 5.63 -10.52
C ILE A 150 19.31 5.58 -11.75
N TRP A 151 18.02 5.88 -11.58
CA TRP A 151 17.02 5.90 -12.64
C TRP A 151 16.25 7.21 -12.64
N ILE A 152 15.65 7.53 -13.79
CA ILE A 152 14.67 8.60 -13.89
C ILE A 152 13.30 8.05 -13.53
N ALA A 153 12.60 8.76 -12.65
CA ALA A 153 11.25 8.45 -12.25
C ALA A 153 10.34 8.10 -13.44
N PRO A 154 9.64 6.94 -13.43
CA PRO A 154 8.75 6.58 -14.50
C PRO A 154 7.49 7.43 -14.44
N LEU A 155 6.70 7.34 -15.50
CA LEU A 155 5.37 7.89 -15.56
C LEU A 155 4.39 6.83 -16.06
N CYS A 156 3.29 6.62 -15.35
CA CYS A 156 2.19 5.76 -15.77
C CYS A 156 1.02 6.64 -16.19
N LEU A 157 0.70 6.63 -17.49
CA LEU A 157 -0.41 7.38 -18.06
C LEU A 157 -1.48 6.42 -18.58
N THR A 158 -2.64 6.39 -17.93
CA THR A 158 -3.76 5.53 -18.38
C THR A 158 -4.93 6.36 -18.89
N PHE A 159 -5.71 5.79 -19.80
CA PHE A 159 -6.86 6.44 -20.42
C PHE A 159 -8.07 5.49 -20.35
N GLY A 160 -9.09 5.85 -19.57
CA GLY A 160 -10.28 5.02 -19.38
C GLY A 160 -9.97 3.63 -18.82
N SER A 161 -8.96 3.51 -17.96
CA SER A 161 -8.56 2.23 -17.38
C SER A 161 -9.53 1.75 -16.31
N PRO A 162 -9.86 0.44 -16.24
CA PRO A 162 -10.54 -0.14 -15.08
C PRO A 162 -9.66 -0.04 -13.83
N LEU A 163 -10.27 -0.21 -12.65
CA LEU A 163 -9.54 -0.34 -11.40
C LEU A 163 -8.81 -1.68 -11.37
N VAL A 164 -7.62 -1.71 -10.77
CA VAL A 164 -6.68 -2.83 -10.88
C VAL A 164 -6.53 -3.62 -9.58
N GLY A 165 -6.47 -2.92 -8.46
CA GLY A 165 -6.16 -3.52 -7.16
C GLY A 165 -7.02 -2.97 -6.02
N ASP A 166 -6.89 -3.59 -4.87
CA ASP A 166 -7.64 -3.27 -3.67
C ASP A 166 -7.16 -2.00 -2.94
N ARG A 167 -7.57 -1.81 -1.68
CA ARG A 167 -7.07 -0.71 -0.85
C ARG A 167 -5.58 -0.87 -0.50
N ILE A 168 -5.07 -2.09 -0.37
CA ILE A 168 -3.71 -2.34 0.09
C ILE A 168 -2.69 -1.88 -0.96
N ILE A 169 -3.04 -1.93 -2.26
CA ILE A 169 -2.19 -1.35 -3.31
C ILE A 169 -1.98 0.15 -3.07
N ASN A 170 -3.02 0.90 -2.70
CA ASN A 170 -2.92 2.33 -2.43
C ASN A 170 -2.02 2.62 -1.24
N LEU A 171 -2.22 1.86 -0.16
CA LEU A 171 -1.40 1.95 1.04
C LEU A 171 0.08 1.71 0.70
N ALA A 172 0.38 0.65 -0.05
CA ALA A 172 1.72 0.33 -0.49
C ALA A 172 2.33 1.44 -1.36
N LEU A 173 1.59 1.91 -2.37
CA LEU A 173 2.09 2.97 -3.27
C LEU A 173 2.34 4.30 -2.55
N ARG A 174 1.58 4.62 -1.48
CA ARG A 174 1.84 5.81 -0.67
C ARG A 174 3.03 5.63 0.24
N ARG A 175 3.11 4.49 0.94
CA ARG A 175 4.25 4.14 1.81
C ARG A 175 5.59 4.18 1.08
N GLU A 176 5.65 3.63 -0.13
CA GLU A 176 6.88 3.65 -0.96
C GLU A 176 7.09 4.99 -1.69
N ASN A 177 6.19 5.97 -1.52
CA ASN A 177 6.17 7.24 -2.25
C ASN A 177 6.20 7.03 -3.78
N TRP A 178 5.29 6.21 -4.29
CA TRP A 178 5.13 5.87 -5.71
C TRP A 178 3.82 6.39 -6.30
N SER A 179 2.83 6.74 -5.46
CA SER A 179 1.48 7.09 -5.92
C SER A 179 1.44 8.24 -6.94
N HIS A 180 2.37 9.19 -6.89
CA HIS A 180 2.46 10.33 -7.81
C HIS A 180 2.95 9.97 -9.21
N TYR A 181 3.50 8.78 -9.42
CA TYR A 181 3.87 8.31 -10.77
C TYR A 181 2.68 7.87 -11.61
N PHE A 182 1.50 7.70 -11.00
CA PHE A 182 0.31 7.17 -11.66
C PHE A 182 -0.68 8.30 -11.93
N VAL A 183 -1.01 8.51 -13.21
CA VAL A 183 -2.00 9.49 -13.66
C VAL A 183 -3.01 8.81 -14.58
N ASN A 184 -4.28 8.83 -14.16
CA ASN A 184 -5.38 8.16 -14.84
C ASN A 184 -6.35 9.21 -15.40
N PHE A 185 -6.43 9.31 -16.71
CA PHE A 185 -7.37 10.20 -17.39
C PHE A 185 -8.72 9.50 -17.57
N VAL A 186 -9.78 10.18 -17.17
CA VAL A 186 -11.16 9.67 -17.23
C VAL A 186 -12.06 10.72 -17.87
N MET A 187 -12.72 10.37 -18.97
CA MET A 187 -13.81 11.19 -19.53
C MET A 187 -15.01 11.12 -18.60
N ARG A 188 -15.77 12.22 -18.50
CA ARG A 188 -16.86 12.39 -17.53
C ARG A 188 -17.79 11.18 -17.41
N CYS A 189 -18.27 10.65 -18.54
CA CYS A 189 -19.24 9.57 -18.53
C CYS A 189 -18.63 8.20 -18.80
N ASP A 190 -17.31 8.06 -18.95
CA ASP A 190 -16.69 6.77 -19.28
C ASP A 190 -17.06 5.69 -18.26
N ILE A 191 -17.72 4.63 -18.73
CA ILE A 191 -18.19 3.54 -17.88
C ILE A 191 -17.08 2.55 -17.51
N VAL A 192 -16.00 2.48 -18.30
CA VAL A 192 -14.99 1.44 -18.18
C VAL A 192 -14.25 1.46 -16.84
N PRO A 193 -13.85 2.62 -16.29
CA PRO A 193 -13.29 2.71 -14.94
C PRO A 193 -14.17 2.11 -13.84
N GLN A 194 -15.47 1.93 -14.07
CA GLN A 194 -16.42 1.38 -13.08
C GLN A 194 -16.76 -0.10 -13.30
N ILE A 195 -16.34 -0.71 -14.41
CA ILE A 195 -16.68 -2.11 -14.74
C ILE A 195 -16.25 -3.07 -13.62
N SER A 196 -15.05 -2.87 -13.07
CA SER A 196 -14.50 -3.67 -11.98
C SER A 196 -15.29 -3.57 -10.67
N LEU A 197 -16.19 -2.57 -10.53
CA LEU A 197 -17.07 -2.45 -9.37
C LEU A 197 -18.27 -3.41 -9.41
N SER A 198 -18.47 -4.12 -10.52
CA SER A 198 -19.55 -5.09 -10.70
C SER A 198 -19.03 -6.53 -10.71
N PRO A 199 -19.75 -7.47 -10.08
CA PRO A 199 -19.39 -8.87 -10.16
C PRO A 199 -19.67 -9.40 -11.58
N LEU A 200 -18.83 -10.29 -12.08
CA LEU A 200 -18.93 -10.83 -13.45
C LEU A 200 -20.30 -11.47 -13.69
N SER A 201 -20.83 -12.18 -12.69
CA SER A 201 -22.17 -12.80 -12.74
C SER A 201 -23.29 -11.84 -13.15
N SER A 202 -23.15 -10.54 -12.86
CA SER A 202 -24.15 -9.53 -13.18
C SER A 202 -23.99 -8.90 -14.57
N ILE A 203 -22.79 -8.93 -15.15
CA ILE A 203 -22.47 -8.19 -16.38
C ILE A 203 -21.99 -9.05 -17.55
N ASN A 204 -21.63 -10.33 -17.35
CA ASN A 204 -20.91 -11.17 -18.31
C ASN A 204 -21.42 -11.06 -19.77
N GLN A 205 -22.68 -11.42 -20.03
CA GLN A 205 -23.24 -11.43 -21.39
C GLN A 205 -23.24 -10.03 -22.03
N LYS A 206 -23.66 -9.02 -21.26
CA LYS A 206 -23.76 -7.63 -21.73
C LYS A 206 -22.37 -7.00 -21.94
N LEU A 207 -21.39 -7.40 -21.13
CA LEU A 207 -20.02 -6.92 -21.23
C LEU A 207 -19.40 -7.34 -22.57
N GLN A 208 -19.59 -8.60 -23.00
CA GLN A 208 -19.05 -9.04 -24.30
C GLN A 208 -19.62 -8.21 -25.45
N GLN A 209 -20.93 -7.92 -25.45
CA GLN A 209 -21.55 -7.08 -26.48
C GLN A 209 -20.98 -5.64 -26.50
N VAL A 210 -20.71 -5.07 -25.32
CA VAL A 210 -20.07 -3.75 -25.19
C VAL A 210 -18.62 -3.78 -25.69
N LEU A 211 -17.87 -4.83 -25.37
CA LEU A 211 -16.51 -5.01 -25.86
C LEU A 211 -16.47 -5.20 -27.39
N ASP A 212 -17.43 -5.94 -27.95
CA ASP A 212 -17.58 -6.11 -29.40
C ASP A 212 -17.85 -4.76 -30.09
N TYR A 213 -18.68 -3.91 -29.47
CA TYR A 213 -18.91 -2.55 -29.93
C TYR A 213 -17.61 -1.71 -29.96
N PHE A 214 -16.80 -1.78 -28.90
CA PHE A 214 -15.51 -1.10 -28.85
C PHE A 214 -14.53 -1.59 -29.92
N ASN A 215 -14.52 -2.89 -30.19
CA ASN A 215 -13.66 -3.49 -31.20
C ASN A 215 -14.06 -3.06 -32.63
N GLN A 216 -15.35 -3.14 -32.96
CA GLN A 216 -15.88 -2.90 -34.30
C GLN A 216 -15.97 -1.41 -34.65
N LYS A 217 -15.95 -0.52 -33.65
CA LYS A 217 -16.24 0.92 -33.80
C LYS A 217 -17.54 1.16 -34.56
N ALA A 218 -18.57 0.37 -34.24
CA ALA A 218 -19.86 0.50 -34.89
C ALA A 218 -20.43 1.92 -34.70
N GLN A 219 -21.20 2.40 -35.67
CA GLN A 219 -21.76 3.75 -35.61
C GLN A 219 -22.76 3.93 -34.46
N GLN A 220 -23.43 2.84 -34.03
CA GLN A 220 -24.41 2.88 -32.95
C GLN A 220 -24.05 1.94 -31.80
N PRO A 221 -24.20 2.37 -30.55
CA PRO A 221 -24.06 1.51 -29.37
C PRO A 221 -25.08 0.35 -29.37
N PRO A 222 -24.78 -0.77 -28.68
CA PRO A 222 -25.69 -1.91 -28.60
C PRO A 222 -26.99 -1.57 -27.87
N ASN A 223 -28.07 -2.28 -28.20
CA ASN A 223 -29.39 -2.10 -27.58
C ASN A 223 -29.36 -2.40 -26.07
N GLU A 224 -28.41 -3.23 -25.63
CA GLU A 224 -28.20 -3.64 -24.26
C GLU A 224 -27.41 -2.62 -23.43
N ALA A 225 -26.87 -1.56 -24.06
CA ALA A 225 -26.11 -0.52 -23.37
C ALA A 225 -26.83 0.07 -22.14
N PRO A 226 -28.15 0.40 -22.17
CA PRO A 226 -28.86 0.89 -20.99
C PRO A 226 -28.87 -0.11 -19.84
N ALA A 227 -29.12 -1.40 -20.13
CA ALA A 227 -29.18 -2.45 -19.13
C ALA A 227 -27.81 -2.80 -18.56
N PHE A 228 -26.73 -2.66 -19.36
CA PHE A 228 -25.36 -2.78 -18.90
C PHE A 228 -25.00 -1.62 -17.96
N TYR A 229 -25.22 -0.39 -18.42
CA TYR A 229 -24.97 0.83 -17.65
C TYR A 229 -25.69 0.80 -16.31
N GLU A 230 -26.99 0.47 -16.28
CA GLU A 230 -27.77 0.41 -15.04
C GLU A 230 -27.18 -0.61 -14.06
N THR A 231 -26.75 -1.77 -14.55
CA THR A 231 -26.13 -2.80 -13.71
C THR A 231 -24.82 -2.29 -13.12
N VAL A 232 -23.96 -1.67 -13.94
CA VAL A 232 -22.66 -1.16 -13.50
C VAL A 232 -22.82 -0.03 -12.49
N VAL A 233 -23.65 0.97 -12.79
CA VAL A 233 -23.90 2.11 -11.89
C VAL A 233 -24.57 1.68 -10.59
N LYS A 234 -25.45 0.66 -10.61
CA LYS A 234 -26.05 0.10 -9.40
C LYS A 234 -25.00 -0.56 -8.49
N ASN A 235 -24.08 -1.35 -9.04
CA ASN A 235 -23.02 -1.95 -8.23
C ASN A 235 -22.02 -0.90 -7.73
N ALA A 236 -21.63 0.06 -8.59
CA ALA A 236 -20.80 1.20 -8.21
C ALA A 236 -21.44 2.01 -7.08
N SER A 237 -22.76 2.22 -7.11
CA SER A 237 -23.55 2.84 -6.04
C SER A 237 -23.40 2.10 -4.72
N SER A 238 -23.55 0.77 -4.71
CA SER A 238 -23.41 -0.03 -3.50
C SER A 238 -22.02 0.14 -2.87
N VAL A 239 -20.96 0.09 -3.69
CA VAL A 239 -19.57 0.25 -3.23
C VAL A 239 -19.32 1.67 -2.72
N ALA A 240 -19.73 2.69 -3.48
CA ALA A 240 -19.52 4.09 -3.12
C ALA A 240 -20.31 4.50 -1.87
N ASN A 241 -21.56 4.09 -1.73
CA ASN A 241 -22.37 4.36 -0.54
C ASN A 241 -21.84 3.62 0.69
N TYR A 242 -21.44 2.35 0.55
CA TYR A 242 -20.81 1.62 1.64
C TYR A 242 -19.53 2.31 2.11
N ALA A 243 -18.66 2.71 1.17
CA ALA A 243 -17.44 3.45 1.49
C ALA A 243 -17.76 4.78 2.20
N ALA A 244 -18.74 5.54 1.71
CA ALA A 244 -19.16 6.79 2.33
C ALA A 244 -19.68 6.57 3.77
N CYS A 245 -20.51 5.56 4.02
CA CYS A 245 -20.99 5.22 5.36
C CYS A 245 -19.84 4.89 6.33
N LYS A 246 -18.83 4.13 5.84
CA LYS A 246 -17.65 3.78 6.64
C LYS A 246 -16.80 5.02 6.96
N ILE A 247 -16.56 5.88 5.98
CA ILE A 247 -15.80 7.13 6.13
C ILE A 247 -16.48 8.08 7.12
N MET A 248 -17.81 8.17 7.06
CA MET A 248 -18.60 9.00 7.98
C MET A 248 -18.77 8.41 9.38
N GLY A 249 -18.14 7.25 9.68
CA GLY A 249 -18.19 6.63 11.01
C GLY A 249 -19.56 6.11 11.39
N SER A 250 -20.36 5.63 10.43
CA SER A 250 -21.69 5.09 10.71
C SER A 250 -21.60 3.91 11.69
N THR A 251 -22.19 4.06 12.88
CA THR A 251 -22.26 3.01 13.92
C THR A 251 -23.44 2.05 13.70
N ASN A 252 -24.04 2.05 12.51
CA ASN A 252 -25.21 1.25 12.23
C ASN A 252 -24.82 -0.24 12.16
N PRO A 253 -25.30 -1.10 13.07
CA PRO A 253 -24.95 -2.53 13.07
C PRO A 253 -25.39 -3.24 11.78
N LEU A 254 -26.37 -2.68 11.04
CA LEU A 254 -26.77 -3.19 9.74
C LEU A 254 -25.65 -3.10 8.69
N LEU A 255 -24.68 -2.19 8.84
CA LEU A 255 -23.60 -2.05 7.87
C LEU A 255 -22.72 -3.30 7.82
N GLU A 256 -22.41 -3.88 8.98
CA GLU A 256 -21.67 -5.14 9.10
C GLU A 256 -22.52 -6.32 8.58
N THR A 257 -23.80 -6.38 8.96
CA THR A 257 -24.73 -7.41 8.44
C THR A 257 -24.85 -7.35 6.92
N ILE A 258 -25.00 -6.16 6.32
CA ILE A 258 -25.08 -5.98 4.88
C ILE A 258 -23.77 -6.39 4.20
N SER A 259 -22.61 -6.08 4.80
CA SER A 259 -21.31 -6.49 4.26
C SER A 259 -21.12 -8.01 4.21
N SER A 260 -21.81 -8.75 5.09
CA SER A 260 -21.84 -10.22 5.07
C SER A 260 -22.80 -10.81 4.01
N LEU A 261 -23.76 -10.01 3.53
CA LEU A 261 -24.82 -10.45 2.60
C LEU A 261 -24.57 -10.01 1.16
N ILE A 262 -23.92 -8.87 0.96
CA ILE A 262 -23.64 -8.29 -0.35
C ILE A 262 -22.14 -8.31 -0.58
N GLU A 263 -21.71 -9.08 -1.57
CA GLU A 263 -20.33 -9.07 -2.02
C GLU A 263 -20.03 -7.72 -2.70
N LEU A 264 -19.17 -6.91 -2.10
CA LEU A 264 -18.76 -5.62 -2.63
C LEU A 264 -17.40 -5.74 -3.30
N SER A 265 -17.24 -5.05 -4.44
CA SER A 265 -15.98 -5.07 -5.18
C SER A 265 -14.80 -4.63 -4.29
N PRO A 266 -13.68 -5.37 -4.29
CA PRO A 266 -12.49 -4.99 -3.53
C PRO A 266 -11.73 -3.83 -4.18
N TYR A 267 -11.90 -3.61 -5.48
CA TYR A 267 -11.05 -2.70 -6.25
C TYR A 267 -11.24 -1.23 -5.86
N ARG A 268 -10.13 -0.49 -5.78
CA ARG A 268 -10.13 0.93 -5.41
C ARG A 268 -9.31 1.76 -6.40
N PRO A 269 -9.64 3.06 -6.57
CA PRO A 269 -8.83 3.96 -7.38
C PRO A 269 -7.41 4.07 -6.85
N LEU A 270 -6.42 4.15 -7.73
CA LEU A 270 -5.02 4.32 -7.36
C LEU A 270 -4.32 5.43 -8.15
N GLY A 271 -3.45 6.16 -7.48
CA GLY A 271 -2.75 7.30 -8.06
C GLY A 271 -3.63 8.54 -8.23
N THR A 272 -3.20 9.42 -9.11
CA THR A 272 -3.89 10.68 -9.42
C THR A 272 -4.89 10.46 -10.54
N TYR A 273 -6.12 10.93 -10.36
CA TYR A 273 -7.15 10.92 -11.40
C TYR A 273 -7.36 12.31 -11.97
N VAL A 274 -7.50 12.38 -13.29
CA VAL A 274 -7.78 13.60 -14.05
C VAL A 274 -9.10 13.40 -14.78
N PHE A 275 -10.17 13.99 -14.23
CA PHE A 275 -11.51 13.95 -14.81
C PHE A 275 -11.68 15.07 -15.83
N CYS A 276 -12.06 14.70 -17.05
CA CYS A 276 -12.35 15.65 -18.13
C CYS A 276 -13.84 16.00 -18.10
N THR A 277 -14.18 17.26 -17.89
CA THR A 277 -15.59 17.72 -17.77
C THR A 277 -16.36 17.76 -19.09
N GLY A 278 -15.65 17.71 -20.23
CA GLY A 278 -16.24 17.87 -21.57
C GLY A 278 -16.27 19.31 -22.09
N ASN A 279 -15.88 20.30 -21.26
CA ASN A 279 -15.85 21.73 -21.64
C ASN A 279 -14.45 22.35 -21.51
N GLY A 280 -13.40 21.55 -21.68
CA GLY A 280 -12.02 21.99 -21.59
C GLY A 280 -11.50 22.24 -20.17
N LYS A 281 -12.22 21.80 -19.13
CA LYS A 281 -11.74 21.86 -17.73
C LYS A 281 -11.33 20.47 -17.25
N LEU A 282 -10.34 20.46 -16.37
CA LEU A 282 -9.80 19.24 -15.76
C LEU A 282 -10.00 19.32 -14.25
N VAL A 283 -10.55 18.26 -13.66
CA VAL A 283 -10.65 18.11 -12.20
C VAL A 283 -9.71 17.02 -11.75
N VAL A 284 -8.80 17.36 -10.84
CA VAL A 284 -7.72 16.47 -10.39
C VAL A 284 -7.96 16.07 -8.95
N SER A 285 -7.83 14.77 -8.63
CA SER A 285 -7.86 14.27 -7.27
C SER A 285 -6.92 13.08 -7.10
N SER A 286 -6.19 13.05 -6.00
CA SER A 286 -5.35 11.91 -5.60
C SER A 286 -5.92 11.14 -4.41
N ASN A 287 -6.98 11.63 -3.76
CA ASN A 287 -7.62 10.92 -2.65
C ASN A 287 -8.48 9.76 -3.20
N PRO A 288 -8.15 8.49 -2.90
CA PRO A 288 -8.80 7.33 -3.52
C PRO A 288 -10.29 7.23 -3.14
N ASP A 289 -10.65 7.62 -1.92
CA ASP A 289 -12.03 7.62 -1.45
C ASP A 289 -12.85 8.70 -2.18
N ALA A 290 -12.29 9.90 -2.37
CA ALA A 290 -12.90 10.96 -3.14
C ALA A 290 -13.07 10.60 -4.62
N VAL A 291 -12.04 10.00 -5.22
CA VAL A 291 -12.06 9.54 -6.62
C VAL A 291 -13.16 8.50 -6.82
N LEU A 292 -13.35 7.58 -5.87
CA LEU A 292 -14.43 6.59 -5.93
C LEU A 292 -15.80 7.26 -5.95
N GLN A 293 -16.00 8.31 -5.13
CA GLN A 293 -17.24 9.07 -5.13
C GLN A 293 -17.43 9.82 -6.46
N VAL A 294 -16.39 10.46 -7.00
CA VAL A 294 -16.47 11.17 -8.28
C VAL A 294 -16.78 10.21 -9.43
N LEU A 295 -16.14 9.03 -9.49
CA LEU A 295 -16.41 8.02 -10.51
C LEU A 295 -17.90 7.63 -10.52
N TYR A 296 -18.47 7.38 -9.34
CA TYR A 296 -19.88 7.05 -9.22
C TYR A 296 -20.78 8.23 -9.59
N TYR A 297 -20.62 9.38 -8.93
CA TYR A 297 -21.53 10.52 -9.07
C TYR A 297 -21.42 11.25 -10.41
N ALA A 298 -20.23 11.34 -11.02
CA ALA A 298 -20.06 11.97 -12.33
C ALA A 298 -20.78 11.18 -13.44
N SER A 299 -20.96 9.88 -13.23
CA SER A 299 -21.71 9.00 -14.12
C SER A 299 -23.21 8.96 -13.86
N GLN A 300 -23.74 9.68 -12.86
CA GLN A 300 -25.18 9.69 -12.58
C GLN A 300 -25.97 10.60 -13.52
N LEU A 301 -27.26 10.30 -13.62
CA LEU A 301 -28.24 11.15 -14.28
C LEU A 301 -28.68 12.28 -13.34
N SER A 302 -28.93 13.46 -13.90
CA SER A 302 -29.61 14.55 -13.20
C SER A 302 -31.13 14.33 -13.11
N THR A 303 -31.72 13.44 -13.92
CA THR A 303 -33.17 13.16 -13.98
C THR A 303 -33.47 11.67 -14.20
N GLU A 304 -34.60 11.17 -13.70
CA GLU A 304 -35.00 9.74 -13.81
C GLU A 304 -35.68 9.37 -15.14
N GLU A 305 -35.76 10.29 -16.09
CA GLU A 305 -36.46 10.08 -17.37
C GLU A 305 -35.82 8.97 -18.21
N ALA A 306 -36.64 8.04 -18.70
CA ALA A 306 -36.17 6.88 -19.47
C ALA A 306 -35.38 7.25 -20.75
N ARG A 307 -35.71 8.38 -21.39
CA ARG A 307 -34.99 8.85 -22.58
C ARG A 307 -33.58 9.35 -22.27
N GLU A 308 -33.40 10.03 -21.14
CA GLU A 308 -32.09 10.49 -20.68
C GLU A 308 -31.21 9.30 -20.25
N LYS A 309 -31.80 8.24 -19.67
CA LYS A 309 -31.09 6.98 -19.36
C LYS A 309 -30.42 6.37 -20.59
N VAL A 310 -31.15 6.25 -21.70
CA VAL A 310 -30.60 5.70 -22.95
C VAL A 310 -29.48 6.58 -23.48
N LYS A 311 -29.67 7.90 -23.47
CA LYS A 311 -28.68 8.86 -23.97
C LYS A 311 -27.38 8.82 -23.15
N VAL A 312 -27.45 8.77 -21.83
CA VAL A 312 -26.26 8.68 -20.97
C VAL A 312 -25.57 7.33 -21.12
N ALA A 313 -26.31 6.22 -21.17
CA ALA A 313 -25.72 4.89 -21.41
C ALA A 313 -25.01 4.81 -22.78
N GLN A 314 -25.52 5.48 -23.79
CA GLN A 314 -24.85 5.57 -25.09
C GLN A 314 -23.65 6.53 -25.07
N THR A 315 -23.73 7.61 -24.30
CA THR A 315 -22.64 8.58 -24.14
C THR A 315 -21.48 7.96 -23.39
N SER A 316 -21.76 7.16 -22.36
CA SER A 316 -20.72 6.50 -21.56
C SER A 316 -19.84 5.54 -22.35
N LEU A 317 -20.42 4.86 -23.34
CA LEU A 317 -19.68 4.02 -24.28
C LEU A 317 -18.90 4.84 -25.33
N ARG A 318 -19.44 5.98 -25.77
CA ARG A 318 -18.77 6.88 -26.72
C ARG A 318 -17.57 7.59 -26.09
N ASP A 319 -17.72 8.08 -24.87
CA ASP A 319 -16.66 8.73 -24.09
C ASP A 319 -15.43 7.82 -23.97
N HIS A 320 -15.64 6.51 -23.81
CA HIS A 320 -14.56 5.54 -23.77
C HIS A 320 -13.75 5.48 -25.08
N LEU A 321 -14.36 5.75 -26.24
CA LEU A 321 -13.67 5.66 -27.53
C LEU A 321 -13.00 6.98 -27.96
N ASN A 322 -13.34 8.09 -27.31
CA ASN A 322 -13.02 9.44 -27.80
C ASN A 322 -11.78 10.10 -27.18
N TYR A 323 -11.03 9.42 -26.31
CA TYR A 323 -9.78 9.94 -25.73
C TYR A 323 -8.82 10.52 -26.76
N GLY A 324 -8.70 9.87 -27.93
CA GLY A 324 -7.74 10.29 -28.96
C GLY A 324 -8.01 11.67 -29.56
N ASN A 325 -9.27 12.11 -29.60
CA ASN A 325 -9.68 13.39 -30.19
C ASN A 325 -9.90 14.43 -29.09
N ASP A 326 -10.80 14.12 -28.16
CA ASP A 326 -11.35 15.08 -27.21
C ASP A 326 -10.32 15.50 -26.17
N LEU A 327 -9.50 14.56 -25.68
CA LEU A 327 -8.46 14.88 -24.70
C LEU A 327 -7.43 15.86 -25.27
N GLN A 328 -7.10 15.74 -26.56
CA GLN A 328 -6.15 16.67 -27.19
C GLN A 328 -6.69 18.09 -27.25
N GLU A 329 -8.00 18.26 -27.42
CA GLU A 329 -8.65 19.55 -27.39
C GLU A 329 -8.67 20.12 -25.98
N TYR A 330 -9.05 19.31 -24.98
CA TYR A 330 -9.12 19.74 -23.59
C TYR A 330 -7.76 20.16 -23.02
N LEU A 331 -6.66 19.52 -23.43
CA LEU A 331 -5.31 19.87 -22.97
C LEU A 331 -4.80 21.23 -23.49
N LYS A 332 -5.31 21.73 -24.64
CA LYS A 332 -4.82 22.99 -25.25
C LYS A 332 -5.26 24.25 -24.50
N MET A 333 -6.39 24.19 -23.80
CA MET A 333 -6.99 25.32 -23.08
C MET A 333 -7.39 24.95 -21.63
N SER A 334 -6.70 23.96 -21.05
CA SER A 334 -7.13 23.36 -19.80
C SER A 334 -7.08 24.33 -18.62
N ILE A 335 -8.23 24.54 -17.97
CA ILE A 335 -8.28 25.05 -16.60
C ILE A 335 -8.26 23.85 -15.66
N VAL A 336 -7.20 23.74 -14.87
CA VAL A 336 -7.02 22.65 -13.90
C VAL A 336 -7.55 23.06 -12.54
N THR A 337 -8.45 22.25 -11.98
CA THR A 337 -8.99 22.39 -10.63
C THR A 337 -8.57 21.18 -9.81
N CYS A 338 -7.70 21.38 -8.82
CA CYS A 338 -7.28 20.31 -7.90
C CYS A 338 -8.20 20.25 -6.69
N LEU A 339 -8.83 19.09 -6.47
CA LEU A 339 -9.56 18.81 -5.23
C LEU A 339 -8.54 18.66 -4.10
N TYR A 340 -8.79 19.34 -2.97
CA TYR A 340 -8.06 19.23 -1.70
C TYR A 340 -6.68 19.89 -1.58
N GLN A 341 -6.25 20.66 -2.58
CA GLN A 341 -4.86 21.12 -2.59
C GLN A 341 -4.61 22.48 -1.91
N HIS A 342 -5.64 23.29 -1.61
CA HIS A 342 -5.36 24.68 -1.21
C HIS A 342 -5.94 25.27 0.08
N HIS A 343 -7.00 24.79 0.74
CA HIS A 343 -7.47 25.52 1.94
C HIS A 343 -8.05 24.69 3.09
N PRO A 344 -7.83 25.10 4.36
CA PRO A 344 -8.46 24.54 5.55
C PRO A 344 -9.99 24.63 5.56
N GLU A 345 -10.57 25.50 4.72
CA GLU A 345 -12.01 25.76 4.64
C GLU A 345 -12.63 25.08 3.41
N ALA A 346 -13.37 24.01 3.67
CA ALA A 346 -14.43 23.36 2.90
C ALA A 346 -14.56 23.69 1.38
N LEU A 347 -14.52 22.66 0.52
CA LEU A 347 -15.21 22.66 -0.78
C LEU A 347 -16.62 23.29 -0.65
N PRO A 348 -17.10 24.00 -1.69
CA PRO A 348 -18.40 24.65 -1.62
C PRO A 348 -19.54 23.62 -1.69
N LEU A 349 -20.30 23.47 -0.60
CA LEU A 349 -21.51 22.65 -0.55
C LEU A 349 -22.60 23.16 -1.51
N SER A 350 -22.62 24.47 -1.78
CA SER A 350 -23.58 25.15 -2.66
C SER A 350 -22.88 26.14 -3.61
N SER A 351 -23.55 26.54 -4.70
CA SER A 351 -23.03 27.45 -5.74
C SER A 351 -22.90 28.92 -5.28
N ASN A 352 -23.53 29.31 -4.18
CA ASN A 352 -23.46 30.68 -3.65
C ASN A 352 -22.23 30.85 -2.75
N VAL A 353 -21.09 31.24 -3.33
CA VAL A 353 -19.85 31.42 -2.57
C VAL A 353 -19.20 32.76 -2.89
N ALA A 354 -18.89 33.54 -1.84
CA ALA A 354 -18.25 34.86 -1.95
C ALA A 354 -16.74 34.82 -2.32
N ASN A 355 -16.11 33.64 -2.31
CA ASN A 355 -14.68 33.48 -2.63
C ASN A 355 -14.50 32.98 -4.08
N VAL A 356 -13.68 33.68 -4.86
CA VAL A 356 -13.40 33.42 -6.28
C VAL A 356 -12.84 32.00 -6.52
N GLU A 357 -11.96 31.49 -5.66
CA GLU A 357 -11.41 30.13 -5.81
C GLU A 357 -12.44 29.05 -5.47
N ARG A 358 -13.25 29.26 -4.44
CA ARG A 358 -14.39 28.37 -4.15
C ARG A 358 -15.41 28.41 -5.29
N GLY A 359 -15.66 29.57 -5.90
CA GLY A 359 -16.48 29.69 -7.10
C GLY A 359 -15.95 28.82 -8.24
N ARG A 360 -14.63 28.82 -8.51
CA ARG A 360 -14.01 27.97 -9.55
C ARG A 360 -14.18 26.48 -9.27
N VAL A 361 -13.94 26.05 -8.02
CA VAL A 361 -14.14 24.65 -7.62
C VAL A 361 -15.62 24.25 -7.76
N GLY A 362 -16.55 25.09 -7.28
CA GLY A 362 -17.98 24.85 -7.40
C GLY A 362 -18.46 24.72 -8.85
N VAL A 363 -17.93 25.55 -9.75
CA VAL A 363 -18.19 25.45 -11.20
C VAL A 363 -17.63 24.16 -11.78
N ALA A 364 -16.40 23.78 -11.43
CA ALA A 364 -15.80 22.54 -11.94
C ALA A 364 -16.56 21.28 -11.46
N LEU A 365 -17.04 21.26 -10.22
CA LEU A 365 -17.87 20.18 -9.69
C LEU A 365 -19.25 20.15 -10.36
N ASN A 366 -19.85 21.31 -10.69
CA ASN A 366 -21.08 21.39 -11.48
C ASN A 366 -20.88 20.86 -12.90
N ASP A 367 -19.75 21.19 -13.53
CA ASP A 367 -19.41 20.73 -14.87
C ASP A 367 -19.19 19.21 -14.93
N LEU A 368 -18.80 18.58 -13.81
CA LEU A 368 -18.80 17.12 -13.64
C LEU A 368 -20.19 16.53 -13.35
N GLY A 369 -21.21 17.36 -13.08
CA GLY A 369 -22.55 16.91 -12.71
C GLY A 369 -22.69 16.41 -11.27
N LEU A 370 -21.80 16.84 -10.37
CA LEU A 370 -21.77 16.33 -9.00
C LEU A 370 -22.86 16.98 -8.14
N SER A 371 -23.76 16.14 -7.62
CA SER A 371 -24.84 16.53 -6.69
C SER A 371 -24.30 17.04 -5.34
N GLU A 372 -25.14 17.69 -4.54
CA GLU A 372 -24.78 18.12 -3.18
C GLU A 372 -24.33 16.94 -2.31
N ARG A 373 -24.99 15.77 -2.46
CA ARG A 373 -24.60 14.54 -1.78
C ARG A 373 -23.21 14.08 -2.20
N ALA A 374 -22.87 14.16 -3.49
CA ALA A 374 -21.53 13.84 -3.97
C ALA A 374 -20.47 14.71 -3.28
N ARG A 375 -20.75 16.02 -3.17
CA ARG A 375 -19.86 16.98 -2.50
C ARG A 375 -19.68 16.64 -1.04
N LEU A 376 -20.74 16.29 -0.32
CA LEU A 376 -20.67 15.83 1.07
C LEU A 376 -19.78 14.58 1.23
N CYS A 377 -19.91 13.60 0.34
CA CYS A 377 -19.05 12.40 0.38
C CYS A 377 -17.58 12.73 0.10
N ILE A 378 -17.31 13.64 -0.84
CA ILE A 378 -15.99 14.19 -1.14
C ILE A 378 -15.42 14.91 0.10
N HIS A 379 -16.22 15.72 0.81
CA HIS A 379 -15.80 16.33 2.07
C HIS A 379 -15.49 15.31 3.18
N ALA A 380 -16.29 14.26 3.29
CA ALA A 380 -16.07 13.23 4.28
C ALA A 380 -14.72 12.52 4.06
N ALA A 381 -14.37 12.25 2.79
CA ALA A 381 -13.07 11.69 2.43
C ALA A 381 -11.89 12.60 2.84
N GLU A 382 -12.05 13.92 2.71
CA GLU A 382 -11.06 14.91 3.18
C GLU A 382 -10.95 14.96 4.70
N ALA A 383 -12.11 14.96 5.37
CA ALA A 383 -12.18 15.00 6.82
C ALA A 383 -11.51 13.77 7.44
N LEU A 384 -11.63 12.60 6.81
CA LEU A 384 -10.95 11.38 7.20
C LEU A 384 -9.43 11.51 7.07
N GLU A 385 -8.90 12.02 5.95
CA GLU A 385 -7.46 12.25 5.79
C GLU A 385 -6.93 13.27 6.81
N LYS A 386 -7.67 14.35 7.05
CA LYS A 386 -7.35 15.31 8.13
C LYS A 386 -7.38 14.66 9.51
N GLN A 387 -8.31 13.74 9.76
CA GLN A 387 -8.36 12.98 11.02
C GLN A 387 -7.14 12.08 11.17
N LYS A 388 -6.72 11.37 10.12
CA LYS A 388 -5.51 10.55 10.13
C LYS A 388 -4.27 11.38 10.48
N LEU A 389 -4.15 12.60 9.92
CA LEU A 389 -3.06 13.52 10.25
C LEU A 389 -3.09 13.98 11.71
N ARG A 390 -4.28 14.31 12.26
CA ARG A 390 -4.44 14.64 13.68
C ARG A 390 -4.07 13.47 14.59
N ASN A 391 -4.50 12.27 14.24
CA ASN A 391 -4.17 11.04 14.94
C ASN A 391 -2.66 10.79 14.94
N GLN A 392 -1.99 11.00 13.80
CA GLN A 392 -0.54 10.91 13.71
C GLN A 392 0.14 11.93 14.65
N ALA A 393 -0.29 13.20 14.62
CA ALA A 393 0.28 14.23 15.49
C ALA A 393 0.12 13.88 16.98
N SER A 394 -1.05 13.36 17.37
CA SER A 394 -1.29 12.91 18.75
C SER A 394 -0.40 11.74 19.16
N ILE A 395 -0.09 10.82 18.25
CA ILE A 395 0.85 9.73 18.50
C ILE A 395 2.31 10.23 18.52
N GLU A 396 2.65 11.22 17.69
CA GLU A 396 3.97 11.86 17.70
C GLU A 396 4.26 12.56 19.04
N GLU A 397 3.24 13.14 19.69
CA GLU A 397 3.39 13.70 21.04
C GLU A 397 3.83 12.64 22.07
N LYS A 398 3.37 11.38 21.92
CA LYS A 398 3.74 10.24 22.78
C LYS A 398 5.17 9.74 22.55
N GLN A 399 5.88 10.17 21.50
CA GLN A 399 7.24 9.70 21.22
C GLN A 399 8.20 9.98 22.38
N LYS A 400 8.10 11.18 22.99
CA LYS A 400 8.97 11.56 24.11
C LYS A 400 8.74 10.67 25.33
N ASP A 401 7.51 10.25 25.56
CA ASP A 401 7.17 9.35 26.66
C ASP A 401 7.73 7.94 26.38
N ILE A 402 7.59 7.45 25.14
CA ILE A 402 8.21 6.19 24.72
C ILE A 402 9.72 6.23 24.95
N GLU A 403 10.41 7.26 24.46
CA GLU A 403 11.86 7.42 24.61
C GLU A 403 12.29 7.47 26.07
N LYS A 404 11.59 8.25 26.90
CA LYS A 404 11.85 8.35 28.34
C LYS A 404 11.70 7.01 29.04
N CYS A 405 10.67 6.23 28.73
CA CYS A 405 10.46 4.91 29.31
C CYS A 405 11.56 3.93 28.84
N LEU A 406 11.96 3.99 27.57
CA LEU A 406 13.07 3.20 27.04
C LEU A 406 14.40 3.54 27.71
N ASP A 407 14.71 4.82 27.93
CA ASP A 407 15.94 5.25 28.61
C ASP A 407 16.02 4.68 30.04
N LYS A 408 14.91 4.69 30.78
CA LYS A 408 14.86 4.07 32.12
C LYS A 408 15.11 2.56 32.06
N LEU A 409 14.54 1.87 31.07
CA LEU A 409 14.75 0.44 30.88
C LEU A 409 16.18 0.11 30.45
N GLU A 410 16.85 0.98 29.68
CA GLU A 410 18.27 0.84 29.39
C GLU A 410 19.14 1.03 30.64
N VAL A 411 18.80 2.00 31.50
CA VAL A 411 19.47 2.16 32.80
C VAL A 411 19.28 0.91 33.67
N TYR A 412 18.07 0.35 33.71
CA TYR A 412 17.79 -0.91 34.38
C TYR A 412 18.64 -2.05 33.81
N LYS A 413 18.70 -2.16 32.48
CA LYS A 413 19.52 -3.15 31.77
C LYS A 413 20.99 -3.07 32.20
N LYS A 414 21.60 -1.89 32.13
CA LYS A 414 23.00 -1.65 32.53
C LYS A 414 23.27 -2.00 34.00
N LYS A 415 22.31 -1.72 34.90
CA LYS A 415 22.45 -2.08 36.32
C LYS A 415 22.46 -3.60 36.54
N CYS A 416 21.66 -4.35 35.78
CA CYS A 416 21.57 -5.80 35.90
C CYS A 416 22.71 -6.56 35.21
N GLU A 417 23.42 -5.93 34.27
CA GLU A 417 24.62 -6.48 33.62
C GLU A 417 25.74 -6.83 34.61
N LEU A 418 25.81 -6.13 35.75
CA LEU A 418 26.77 -6.41 36.82
C LEU A 418 26.40 -7.64 37.68
N LYS A 419 25.26 -8.29 37.40
CA LYS A 419 24.71 -9.41 38.19
C LYS A 419 24.35 -10.62 37.31
N VAL A 420 23.07 -10.82 37.05
CA VAL A 420 22.51 -12.00 36.35
C VAL A 420 22.01 -11.67 34.95
N GLY A 421 22.04 -10.40 34.55
CA GLY A 421 21.37 -9.91 33.34
C GLY A 421 19.93 -9.47 33.63
N TYR A 422 19.43 -8.53 32.83
CA TYR A 422 18.14 -7.89 33.09
C TYR A 422 16.94 -8.81 32.81
N TYR A 423 17.08 -9.78 31.90
CA TYR A 423 16.07 -10.81 31.66
C TYR A 423 15.83 -11.66 32.91
N ASP A 424 16.91 -12.27 33.44
CA ASP A 424 16.84 -13.15 34.60
C ASP A 424 16.44 -12.40 35.87
N ALA A 425 16.95 -11.18 36.07
CA ALA A 425 16.56 -10.31 37.19
C ALA A 425 15.05 -9.97 37.14
N PHE A 426 14.53 -9.63 35.96
CA PHE A 426 13.11 -9.35 35.79
C PHE A 426 12.25 -10.60 35.98
N LYS A 427 12.72 -11.77 35.53
CA LYS A 427 12.01 -13.05 35.68
C LYS A 427 11.88 -13.45 37.15
N SER A 428 12.92 -13.26 37.97
CA SER A 428 12.86 -13.52 39.42
C SER A 428 12.08 -12.44 40.17
N SER A 429 12.24 -11.17 39.77
CA SER A 429 11.50 -10.01 40.28
C SER A 429 11.56 -9.85 41.79
N GLU A 430 12.79 -9.86 42.32
CA GLU A 430 13.06 -9.78 43.75
C GLU A 430 13.27 -8.35 44.24
N GLN A 431 13.69 -7.44 43.35
CA GLN A 431 14.08 -6.08 43.69
C GLN A 431 13.01 -5.07 43.28
N LYS A 432 12.96 -3.93 43.99
CA LYS A 432 12.01 -2.84 43.72
C LYS A 432 12.14 -2.35 42.27
N GLU A 433 13.37 -2.31 41.75
CA GLU A 433 13.69 -1.90 40.40
C GLU A 433 13.04 -2.80 39.34
N ASP A 434 12.89 -4.11 39.61
CA ASP A 434 12.24 -5.06 38.70
C ASP A 434 10.75 -4.74 38.55
N PHE A 435 10.09 -4.37 39.66
CA PHE A 435 8.71 -3.90 39.63
C PHE A 435 8.57 -2.59 38.85
N HIS A 436 9.52 -1.66 38.98
CA HIS A 436 9.50 -0.41 38.20
C HIS A 436 9.67 -0.70 36.71
N ALA A 437 10.62 -1.57 36.33
CA ALA A 437 10.78 -2.01 34.95
C ALA A 437 9.49 -2.64 34.40
N ASN A 438 8.72 -3.36 35.23
CA ASN A 438 7.45 -3.93 34.82
C ASN A 438 6.36 -2.87 34.56
N VAL A 439 6.34 -1.79 35.35
CA VAL A 439 5.44 -0.64 35.12
C VAL A 439 5.79 0.04 33.79
N GLU A 440 7.06 0.36 33.55
CA GLU A 440 7.50 0.98 32.28
C GLU A 440 7.20 0.07 31.07
N ARG A 441 7.39 -1.26 31.21
CA ARG A 441 7.02 -2.26 30.19
C ARG A 441 5.52 -2.20 29.85
N LEU A 442 4.65 -2.12 30.85
CA LEU A 442 3.20 -2.07 30.66
C LEU A 442 2.75 -0.74 30.01
N GLU A 443 3.34 0.38 30.42
CA GLU A 443 3.06 1.68 29.82
C GLU A 443 3.42 1.69 28.33
N LEU A 444 4.61 1.21 27.99
CA LEU A 444 5.04 1.06 26.60
C LEU A 444 4.14 0.10 25.82
N ALA A 445 3.75 -1.04 26.41
CA ALA A 445 2.84 -1.98 25.77
C ALA A 445 1.49 -1.33 25.43
N GLY A 446 0.93 -0.53 26.33
CA GLY A 446 -0.33 0.20 26.11
C GLY A 446 -0.23 1.18 24.94
N ILE A 447 0.83 2.00 24.89
CA ILE A 447 1.03 2.96 23.80
C ILE A 447 1.18 2.24 22.45
N TRP A 448 2.02 1.20 22.39
CA TRP A 448 2.23 0.47 21.14
C TRP A 448 0.99 -0.30 20.69
N ASP A 449 0.24 -0.93 21.61
CA ASP A 449 -1.00 -1.62 21.26
C ASP A 449 -2.05 -0.64 20.72
N GLU A 450 -2.16 0.57 21.27
CA GLU A 450 -3.02 1.64 20.73
C GLU A 450 -2.64 2.00 19.28
N ILE A 451 -1.35 2.20 18.99
CA ILE A 451 -0.86 2.46 17.63
C ILE A 451 -1.25 1.33 16.67
N ILE A 452 -1.07 0.07 17.08
CA ILE A 452 -1.43 -1.09 16.24
C ILE A 452 -2.95 -1.18 16.03
N GLU A 453 -3.79 -0.86 17.03
CA GLU A 453 -5.24 -0.81 16.85
C GLU A 453 -5.69 0.33 15.92
N MET A 454 -5.01 1.49 15.96
CA MET A 454 -5.27 2.59 15.01
C MET A 454 -4.90 2.18 13.58
N LEU A 455 -3.79 1.46 13.39
CA LEU A 455 -3.40 0.90 12.09
C LEU A 455 -4.45 -0.08 11.54
N LYS A 456 -4.95 -1.01 12.37
CA LYS A 456 -6.02 -1.95 12.00
C LYS A 456 -7.31 -1.25 11.58
N ARG A 457 -7.67 -0.17 12.27
CA ARG A 457 -8.85 0.65 11.97
C ARG A 457 -8.62 1.63 10.82
N ASN A 458 -7.41 1.68 10.26
CA ASN A 458 -7.02 2.59 9.18
C ASN A 458 -7.22 4.07 9.60
N GLU A 459 -6.80 4.37 10.82
CA GLU A 459 -6.92 5.68 11.46
C GLU A 459 -5.62 6.49 11.38
N LEU A 460 -4.58 5.95 10.73
CA LEU A 460 -3.29 6.59 10.49
C LEU A 460 -3.02 6.76 8.99
N PRO A 461 -2.13 7.70 8.61
CA PRO A 461 -1.73 7.90 7.22
C PRO A 461 -1.11 6.63 6.62
N ASP A 462 -1.33 6.44 5.33
CA ASP A 462 -0.88 5.25 4.60
C ASP A 462 0.66 5.15 4.58
N GLU A 463 1.36 6.28 4.74
CA GLU A 463 2.81 6.39 4.81
C GLU A 463 3.41 6.01 6.18
N PHE A 464 2.59 5.86 7.23
CA PHE A 464 3.04 5.76 8.62
C PHE A 464 4.07 4.63 8.84
N GLU A 465 3.80 3.43 8.32
CA GLU A 465 4.68 2.26 8.50
C GLU A 465 6.04 2.39 7.77
N GLY A 466 6.16 3.33 6.83
CA GLY A 466 7.39 3.61 6.08
C GLY A 466 8.28 4.68 6.70
N ARG A 467 7.86 5.30 7.82
CA ARG A 467 8.60 6.41 8.43
C ARG A 467 9.78 5.91 9.25
N GLN A 468 10.98 6.34 8.86
CA GLN A 468 12.23 5.91 9.49
C GLN A 468 12.23 6.11 11.01
N THR A 469 11.71 7.25 11.51
CA THR A 469 11.61 7.55 12.94
C THR A 469 10.84 6.48 13.72
N TRP A 470 9.73 5.97 13.16
CA TRP A 470 8.91 4.94 13.79
C TRP A 470 9.50 3.54 13.63
N ILE A 471 10.21 3.29 12.53
CA ILE A 471 10.96 2.04 12.31
C ILE A 471 12.09 1.92 13.35
N ASP A 472 12.84 2.99 13.56
CA ASP A 472 13.97 3.04 14.51
C ASP A 472 13.46 2.91 15.95
N LEU A 473 12.45 3.71 16.32
CA LEU A 473 11.85 3.68 17.66
C LEU A 473 11.21 2.32 17.97
N GLY A 474 10.50 1.73 16.99
CA GLY A 474 9.91 0.40 17.11
C GLY A 474 10.95 -0.70 17.22
N THR A 475 12.07 -0.59 16.50
CA THR A 475 13.20 -1.51 16.60
C THR A 475 13.88 -1.43 17.96
N ARG A 476 14.13 -0.22 18.46
CA ARG A 476 14.69 0.01 19.80
C ARG A 476 13.77 -0.55 20.89
N TYR A 477 12.48 -0.23 20.82
CA TYR A 477 11.46 -0.78 21.71
C TYR A 477 11.47 -2.31 21.73
N ARG A 478 11.41 -2.94 20.55
CA ARG A 478 11.41 -4.39 20.44
C ARG A 478 12.67 -5.03 21.03
N ARG A 479 13.86 -4.47 20.76
CA ARG A 479 15.14 -5.01 21.27
C ARG A 479 15.24 -4.93 22.80
N ILE A 480 14.70 -3.88 23.42
CA ILE A 480 14.81 -3.68 24.87
C ILE A 480 13.70 -4.44 25.61
N VAL A 481 12.46 -4.33 25.13
CA VAL A 481 11.26 -4.68 25.90
C VAL A 481 10.72 -6.09 25.59
N GLU A 482 10.92 -6.61 24.38
CA GLU A 482 10.45 -7.96 24.04
C GLU A 482 11.06 -9.03 24.96
N PRO A 483 12.35 -8.98 25.34
CA PRO A 483 12.91 -9.86 26.37
C PRO A 483 12.17 -9.81 27.71
N LEU A 484 11.71 -8.63 28.16
CA LEU A 484 10.97 -8.47 29.41
C LEU A 484 9.55 -9.06 29.30
N ASP A 485 8.89 -8.90 28.15
CA ASP A 485 7.60 -9.55 27.89
C ASP A 485 7.74 -11.08 27.83
N ILE A 486 8.82 -11.60 27.26
CA ILE A 486 9.14 -13.03 27.29
C ILE A 486 9.39 -13.49 28.73
N ALA A 487 10.18 -12.77 29.51
CA ALA A 487 10.43 -13.08 30.92
C ALA A 487 9.10 -13.12 31.70
N ASN A 488 8.24 -12.12 31.50
CA ASN A 488 6.92 -12.07 32.11
C ASN A 488 6.04 -13.27 31.71
N TYR A 489 6.09 -13.68 30.44
CA TYR A 489 5.31 -14.80 29.92
C TYR A 489 5.67 -16.12 30.61
N TYR A 490 6.96 -16.46 30.67
CA TYR A 490 7.44 -17.70 31.28
C TYR A 490 7.42 -17.64 32.81
N ARG A 491 7.62 -16.47 33.42
CA ARG A 491 7.47 -16.26 34.88
C ARG A 491 6.07 -16.66 35.37
N HIS A 492 5.04 -16.34 34.59
CA HIS A 492 3.65 -16.65 34.94
C HIS A 492 3.16 -17.98 34.32
N LEU A 493 4.08 -18.84 33.87
CA LEU A 493 3.80 -20.15 33.28
C LEU A 493 2.79 -20.11 32.11
N LYS A 494 2.72 -18.99 31.39
CA LYS A 494 1.77 -18.85 30.27
C LYS A 494 2.07 -19.79 29.12
N ASN A 495 3.28 -20.31 29.04
CA ASN A 495 3.67 -21.35 28.11
C ASN A 495 2.95 -22.69 28.36
N GLU A 496 2.56 -22.99 29.61
CA GLU A 496 1.80 -24.19 29.95
C GLU A 496 0.33 -24.04 29.57
N ASP A 497 -0.25 -22.85 29.81
CA ASP A 497 -1.65 -22.54 29.49
C ASP A 497 -1.90 -22.35 27.98
N THR A 498 -1.02 -21.58 27.32
CA THR A 498 -1.25 -21.03 25.97
C THR A 498 -0.34 -21.66 24.90
N GLY A 499 0.70 -22.40 25.32
CA GLY A 499 1.73 -22.98 24.45
C GLY A 499 2.95 -22.08 24.27
N PRO A 500 3.93 -22.47 23.42
CA PRO A 500 5.18 -21.72 23.25
C PRO A 500 4.97 -20.25 22.86
N TYR A 501 5.81 -19.36 23.37
CA TYR A 501 5.71 -17.91 23.11
C TYR A 501 5.65 -17.59 21.61
N MET A 502 6.51 -18.21 20.80
CA MET A 502 6.57 -17.99 19.35
C MET A 502 5.31 -18.48 18.60
N GLY A 503 4.54 -19.40 19.19
CA GLY A 503 3.30 -19.91 18.62
C GLY A 503 2.13 -18.95 18.85
N LYS A 504 1.70 -18.82 20.12
CA LYS A 504 0.50 -18.06 20.50
C LYS A 504 0.75 -16.91 21.48
N GLY A 505 1.92 -16.86 22.11
CA GLY A 505 2.23 -15.86 23.15
C GLY A 505 2.71 -14.50 22.62
N ARG A 506 3.34 -14.45 21.44
CA ARG A 506 4.04 -13.26 20.94
C ARG A 506 3.08 -12.12 20.53
N PRO A 507 3.11 -10.96 21.23
CA PRO A 507 2.26 -9.81 20.93
C PRO A 507 2.41 -9.26 19.50
N ARG A 508 1.32 -8.70 18.95
CA ARG A 508 1.32 -8.15 17.59
C ARG A 508 2.25 -6.95 17.40
N ARG A 509 2.41 -6.09 18.41
CA ARG A 509 3.33 -4.94 18.37
C ARG A 509 4.77 -5.30 18.03
N TYR A 510 5.28 -6.44 18.49
CA TYR A 510 6.62 -6.91 18.13
C TYR A 510 6.69 -7.49 16.72
N LYS A 511 5.64 -8.19 16.28
CA LYS A 511 5.54 -8.68 14.89
C LYS A 511 5.51 -7.50 13.91
N CYS A 512 4.75 -6.44 14.22
CA CYS A 512 4.65 -5.25 13.36
C CYS A 512 5.99 -4.52 13.27
N THR A 513 6.59 -4.17 14.41
CA THR A 513 7.88 -3.45 14.44
C THR A 513 9.04 -4.27 13.86
N GLN A 514 9.02 -5.60 13.95
CA GLN A 514 9.96 -6.46 13.22
C GLN A 514 9.75 -6.31 11.70
N ARG A 515 8.53 -6.50 11.22
CA ARG A 515 8.21 -6.47 9.78
C ARG A 515 8.50 -5.12 9.14
N TRP A 516 8.26 -4.01 9.86
CA TRP A 516 8.61 -2.68 9.38
C TRP A 516 10.09 -2.55 9.08
N ARG A 517 10.96 -2.98 10.01
CA ARG A 517 12.41 -2.99 9.80
C ARG A 517 12.82 -3.93 8.68
N GLU A 518 12.32 -5.16 8.69
CA GLU A 518 12.64 -6.14 7.64
C GLU A 518 12.27 -5.64 6.25
N HIS A 519 11.14 -4.94 6.13
CA HIS A 519 10.71 -4.35 4.88
C HIS A 519 11.59 -3.16 4.46
N ALA A 520 11.86 -2.24 5.38
CA ALA A 520 12.66 -1.05 5.10
C ALA A 520 14.12 -1.38 4.72
N GLU A 521 14.73 -2.32 5.46
CA GLU A 521 16.11 -2.77 5.24
C GLU A 521 16.21 -3.94 4.24
N ARG A 522 15.08 -4.40 3.69
CA ARG A 522 14.98 -5.55 2.76
C ARG A 522 15.64 -6.83 3.31
N LEU A 523 15.50 -7.06 4.60
CA LEU A 523 16.01 -8.25 5.29
C LEU A 523 15.11 -9.47 5.04
N PRO A 524 15.69 -10.69 5.04
CA PRO A 524 14.90 -11.91 5.07
C PRO A 524 14.08 -11.99 6.36
N HIS A 525 12.92 -12.63 6.30
CA HIS A 525 12.12 -12.89 7.49
C HIS A 525 12.76 -14.01 8.31
N GLU A 526 13.43 -13.65 9.40
CA GLU A 526 14.10 -14.57 10.33
C GLU A 526 13.56 -14.39 11.75
N VAL A 527 13.81 -15.36 12.63
CA VAL A 527 13.56 -15.16 14.06
C VAL A 527 14.53 -14.07 14.54
N PRO A 528 14.04 -12.95 15.11
CA PRO A 528 14.92 -11.84 15.47
C PRO A 528 15.65 -12.13 16.79
N GLY A 529 16.81 -11.50 17.01
CA GLY A 529 17.53 -11.59 18.29
C GLY A 529 16.69 -11.19 19.51
N SER A 530 15.67 -10.34 19.33
CA SER A 530 14.72 -9.97 20.39
C SER A 530 13.85 -11.13 20.89
N CYS A 531 13.74 -12.22 20.12
CA CYS A 531 13.06 -13.47 20.52
C CYS A 531 14.01 -14.54 21.07
N PHE A 532 15.31 -14.26 21.22
CA PHE A 532 16.32 -15.19 21.71
C PHE A 532 15.87 -15.95 22.96
N TRP A 533 15.37 -15.24 23.96
CA TRP A 533 14.98 -15.83 25.24
C TRP A 533 13.81 -16.81 25.12
N ALA A 534 12.91 -16.62 24.15
CA ALA A 534 11.82 -17.57 23.93
C ALA A 534 12.36 -18.92 23.41
N GLU A 535 13.35 -18.89 22.51
CA GLU A 535 14.01 -20.12 22.02
C GLU A 535 14.81 -20.78 23.15
N ALA A 536 15.49 -20.00 24.00
CA ALA A 536 16.23 -20.50 25.16
C ALA A 536 15.33 -21.19 26.20
N GLU A 537 14.19 -20.59 26.57
CA GLU A 537 13.23 -21.18 27.52
C GLU A 537 12.66 -22.50 27.02
N GLU A 538 12.29 -22.59 25.73
CA GLU A 538 11.80 -23.83 25.13
C GLU A 538 12.85 -24.95 25.16
N LEU A 539 14.14 -24.62 25.00
CA LEU A 539 15.23 -25.59 25.11
C LEU A 539 15.45 -26.02 26.57
N CYS A 540 15.34 -25.10 27.53
CA CYS A 540 15.37 -25.41 28.97
C CYS A 540 14.23 -26.35 29.39
N ILE A 541 13.06 -26.24 28.78
CA ILE A 541 11.91 -27.12 29.06
C ILE A 541 12.08 -28.50 28.42
N LYS A 542 12.69 -28.57 27.22
CA LYS A 542 12.80 -29.79 26.41
C LYS A 542 14.09 -30.59 26.65
N THR A 543 14.70 -30.49 27.83
CA THR A 543 16.05 -31.00 28.16
C THR A 543 16.33 -32.48 27.84
N SER A 544 15.29 -33.31 27.69
CA SER A 544 15.37 -34.75 27.40
C SER A 544 15.07 -35.13 25.94
N CYS A 545 14.87 -34.15 25.04
CA CYS A 545 14.52 -34.42 23.64
C CYS A 545 15.74 -34.81 22.79
N GLN A 546 15.57 -35.76 21.87
CA GLN A 546 16.58 -36.16 20.90
C GLN A 546 16.86 -34.98 19.94
N GLY A 547 18.14 -34.64 19.70
CA GLY A 547 18.50 -33.50 18.86
C GLY A 547 18.69 -32.16 19.59
N ILE A 548 18.69 -32.15 20.93
CA ILE A 548 18.80 -30.91 21.72
C ILE A 548 20.17 -30.26 21.59
N LYS A 549 21.26 -31.03 21.51
CA LYS A 549 22.62 -30.49 21.40
C LYS A 549 22.81 -29.76 20.07
N GLU A 550 22.25 -30.30 18.98
CA GLU A 550 22.22 -29.70 17.66
C GLU A 550 21.42 -28.40 17.67
N SER A 551 20.26 -28.42 18.33
CA SER A 551 19.40 -27.23 18.47
C SER A 551 20.08 -26.12 19.28
N ILE A 552 20.78 -26.47 20.37
CA ILE A 552 21.60 -25.53 21.15
C ILE A 552 22.77 -25.01 20.29
N SER A 553 23.44 -25.86 19.52
CA SER A 553 24.52 -25.44 18.62
C SER A 553 24.04 -24.46 17.55
N HIS A 554 22.85 -24.67 17.00
CA HIS A 554 22.21 -23.74 16.06
C HIS A 554 21.92 -22.40 16.73
N LEU A 555 21.35 -22.41 17.95
CA LEU A 555 21.10 -21.20 18.71
C LEU A 555 22.40 -20.44 19.04
N ILE A 556 23.48 -21.13 19.42
CA ILE A 556 24.81 -20.51 19.64
C ILE A 556 25.29 -19.78 18.38
N THR A 557 25.12 -20.38 17.21
CA THR A 557 25.52 -19.78 15.93
C THR A 557 24.74 -18.49 15.67
N LYS A 558 23.43 -18.50 15.92
CA LYS A 558 22.58 -17.29 15.83
C LYS A 558 23.00 -16.23 16.85
N VAL A 559 23.26 -16.60 18.11
CA VAL A 559 23.69 -15.68 19.18
C VAL A 559 25.00 -14.98 18.81
N LYS A 560 25.99 -15.71 18.28
CA LYS A 560 27.25 -15.11 17.79
C LYS A 560 26.99 -14.05 16.72
N LYS A 561 26.13 -14.37 15.75
CA LYS A 561 25.72 -13.43 14.68
C LYS A 561 25.01 -12.21 15.28
N TRP A 562 23.99 -12.41 16.13
CA TRP A 562 23.22 -11.31 16.71
C TRP A 562 24.05 -10.38 17.60
N ILE A 563 25.02 -10.90 18.35
CA ILE A 563 25.93 -10.06 19.16
C ILE A 563 26.83 -9.24 18.23
N LYS A 564 27.41 -9.85 17.20
CA LYS A 564 28.24 -9.17 16.22
C LYS A 564 27.47 -8.05 15.49
N ASP A 565 26.22 -8.31 15.15
CA ASP A 565 25.34 -7.39 14.44
C ASP A 565 24.67 -6.35 15.37
N GLY A 566 24.96 -6.39 16.69
CA GLY A 566 24.38 -5.48 17.69
C GLY A 566 22.88 -5.69 17.95
N GLU A 567 22.33 -6.84 17.56
CA GLU A 567 20.91 -7.20 17.78
C GLU A 567 20.65 -7.79 19.16
N LEU A 568 21.67 -8.38 19.78
CA LEU A 568 21.62 -9.01 21.10
C LEU A 568 22.80 -8.53 21.95
N GLY A 569 22.54 -8.23 23.23
CA GLY A 569 23.61 -7.84 24.14
C GLY A 569 24.43 -9.04 24.63
N ALA A 570 25.68 -8.80 25.02
CA ALA A 570 26.54 -9.83 25.61
C ALA A 570 26.09 -10.27 27.02
N ASP A 571 25.07 -9.60 27.58
CA ASP A 571 24.47 -9.92 28.88
C ASP A 571 23.86 -11.33 28.94
N VAL A 572 23.48 -11.90 27.79
CA VAL A 572 23.01 -13.29 27.68
C VAL A 572 24.09 -14.34 28.00
N LEU A 573 25.37 -13.94 28.04
CA LEU A 573 26.52 -14.80 28.32
C LEU A 573 27.04 -14.66 29.76
N LEU A 574 26.32 -13.93 30.63
CA LEU A 574 26.69 -13.82 32.04
C LEU A 574 26.60 -15.18 32.71
N GLU A 575 27.54 -15.48 33.62
CA GLU A 575 27.72 -16.81 34.19
C GLU A 575 26.45 -17.40 34.82
N ASN A 576 25.62 -16.54 35.41
CA ASN A 576 24.39 -16.90 36.11
C ASN A 576 23.11 -16.75 35.27
N SER A 577 23.24 -16.37 33.99
CA SER A 577 22.13 -16.27 33.06
C SER A 577 21.48 -17.63 32.79
N THR A 578 20.19 -17.62 32.46
CA THR A 578 19.47 -18.86 32.10
C THR A 578 20.14 -19.57 30.91
N PHE A 579 20.65 -18.83 29.92
CA PHE A 579 21.35 -19.43 28.79
C PHE A 579 22.68 -20.08 29.18
N SER A 580 23.49 -19.43 30.02
CA SER A 580 24.75 -20.03 30.48
C SER A 580 24.54 -21.28 31.33
N LYS A 581 23.46 -21.33 32.11
CA LYS A 581 23.04 -22.54 32.84
C LYS A 581 22.66 -23.67 31.87
N LEU A 582 21.91 -23.38 30.82
CA LEU A 582 21.58 -24.34 29.76
C LEU A 582 22.85 -24.90 29.09
N LEU A 583 23.83 -24.04 28.77
CA LEU A 583 25.11 -24.48 28.19
C LEU A 583 25.91 -25.39 29.14
N LYS A 584 25.97 -25.03 30.43
CA LYS A 584 26.62 -25.84 31.48
C LYS A 584 25.96 -27.22 31.61
N GLN A 585 24.62 -27.28 31.61
CA GLN A 585 23.85 -28.52 31.72
C GLN A 585 24.14 -29.52 30.60
N HIS A 586 24.46 -29.04 29.40
CA HIS A 586 24.74 -29.89 28.23
C HIS A 586 26.23 -30.02 27.88
N PHE A 587 27.14 -29.62 28.79
CA PHE A 587 28.60 -29.68 28.62
C PHE A 587 29.13 -28.90 27.39
N LEU A 588 28.49 -27.79 27.04
CA LEU A 588 28.87 -26.92 25.93
C LEU A 588 29.64 -25.67 26.42
N THR A 589 30.38 -25.80 27.53
CA THR A 589 31.04 -24.67 28.23
C THR A 589 32.24 -24.08 27.49
N ASN A 590 32.87 -24.84 26.60
CA ASN A 590 34.03 -24.37 25.81
C ASN A 590 33.67 -23.15 24.92
N PHE A 591 32.38 -22.93 24.62
CA PHE A 591 31.92 -21.79 23.81
C PHE A 591 31.89 -20.46 24.56
N SER A 592 31.72 -20.45 25.88
CA SER A 592 31.78 -19.22 26.68
C SER A 592 33.21 -18.64 26.72
N GLN A 593 34.22 -19.51 26.60
CA GLN A 593 35.64 -19.13 26.49
C GLN A 593 36.04 -18.72 25.07
N ASP A 594 35.41 -19.30 24.04
CA ASP A 594 35.66 -19.02 22.62
C ASP A 594 35.04 -17.69 22.15
N LEU A 595 34.12 -17.13 22.94
CA LEU A 595 33.54 -15.79 22.80
C LEU A 595 34.28 -14.76 23.66
N ASP A 596 35.61 -14.82 23.74
CA ASP A 596 36.48 -13.79 24.34
C ASP A 596 36.46 -12.46 23.51
N LEU A 597 35.27 -12.09 22.99
CA LEU A 597 34.89 -10.77 22.48
C LEU A 597 35.10 -9.66 23.51
N ARG A 598 35.26 -10.00 24.81
CA ARG A 598 35.74 -9.05 25.82
C ARG A 598 37.16 -8.56 25.55
N LYS A 599 38.00 -9.33 24.85
CA LYS A 599 39.34 -8.89 24.43
C LYS A 599 39.33 -8.16 23.09
N GLU A 600 38.51 -8.57 22.13
CA GLU A 600 38.46 -7.90 20.80
C GLU A 600 37.76 -6.53 20.84
N LEU A 601 36.69 -6.35 21.63
CA LEU A 601 36.01 -5.05 21.76
C LEU A 601 36.79 -4.02 22.59
N HIS A 602 37.71 -4.46 23.46
CA HIS A 602 38.58 -3.55 24.22
C HIS A 602 39.75 -3.00 23.38
N VAL A 603 40.11 -3.67 22.27
CA VAL A 603 41.21 -3.25 21.38
C VAL A 603 40.76 -2.19 20.37
N GLN A 604 39.47 -2.16 19.96
CA GLN A 604 38.96 -1.11 19.06
C GLN A 604 38.63 0.21 19.77
N GLY A 605 38.29 0.20 21.07
CA GLY A 605 38.03 1.42 21.85
C GLY A 605 39.27 2.22 22.27
N LEU A 606 40.48 1.70 22.02
CA LEU A 606 41.75 2.36 22.33
C LEU A 606 42.52 2.81 21.07
N ALA A 607 42.01 2.50 19.87
CA ALA A 607 42.64 2.92 18.61
C ALA A 607 42.09 4.26 18.06
N ASP A 608 40.94 4.72 18.56
CA ASP A 608 40.30 5.99 18.16
C ASP A 608 40.22 7.03 19.31
N ALA A 609 41.15 6.98 20.27
CA ALA A 609 41.33 7.99 21.32
C ALA A 609 42.54 8.88 21.07
#